data_AF-A0A537YJZ6-F1
#
_entry.id   AF-A0A537YJZ6-F1
#
_cell.length_a   1.000
_cell.length_b   1.000
_cell.length_c   1.000
_cell.angle_alpha   90.00
_cell.angle_beta   90.00
_cell.angle_gamma   90.00
#
_symmetry.space_group_name_H-M   'P 1'
#
loop_
_entity.id
_entity.type
_entity.pdbx_description
1 polymer ?
#
loop_
_entity_poly.entity_id
_entity_poly.type
_entity_poly.pdbx_seq_one_letter_code
_entity_poly.pdbx_strand_id
1 'polypeptide(L)'
;MTADSRSRFRPPRRSCSGVSPRIFPPAYFDPVEREAEQEWQAAIHPELIRQRLEALDALTRTLDGVEERRGRMKVILTAEQVDAWLAVLNDARLTLGVRLNITEDFEPVALDPANEEAAAYAAYAWLTYLEDEMVQALIGETF
;
A
#
# COMPACT_ATOMS: atom_id res chain seq x y z
N MET A 1 -43.19 -11.97 6.31
CA MET A 1 -42.75 -10.72 5.68
C MET A 1 -41.39 -10.36 6.28
N THR A 2 -40.34 -10.99 5.77
CA THR A 2 -38.96 -10.86 6.25
C THR A 2 -38.18 -10.06 5.22
N ALA A 3 -37.86 -8.81 5.54
CA ALA A 3 -37.07 -7.95 4.68
C ALA A 3 -35.57 -8.17 4.98
N ASP A 4 -34.87 -8.49 3.90
CA ASP A 4 -33.45 -8.79 3.76
C ASP A 4 -32.57 -7.62 4.23
N SER A 5 -31.67 -7.90 5.19
CA SER A 5 -30.74 -6.94 5.80
C SER A 5 -29.37 -6.90 5.11
N ARG A 6 -29.25 -7.39 3.87
CA ARG A 6 -28.03 -7.26 3.06
C ARG A 6 -28.06 -6.03 2.15
N SER A 7 -27.88 -4.84 2.71
CA SER A 7 -27.35 -3.72 1.93
C SER A 7 -26.99 -2.54 2.82
N ARG A 8 -25.69 -2.32 3.04
CA ARG A 8 -25.08 -0.99 3.18
C ARG A 8 -23.54 -1.06 3.34
N PHE A 9 -22.86 -1.75 2.42
CA PHE A 9 -21.49 -1.35 2.09
C PHE A 9 -21.53 -0.63 0.74
N ARG A 10 -21.50 0.70 0.80
CA ARG A 10 -21.36 1.56 -0.37
C ARG A 10 -19.88 1.94 -0.44
N PRO A 11 -19.09 1.40 -1.37
CA PRO A 11 -17.70 1.81 -1.49
C PRO A 11 -17.63 3.31 -1.80
N PRO A 12 -16.68 4.06 -1.22
CA PRO A 12 -16.53 5.49 -1.49
C PRO A 12 -16.27 5.70 -2.98
N ARG A 13 -17.14 6.49 -3.62
CA ARG A 13 -16.96 6.94 -5.01
C ARG A 13 -15.96 8.09 -5.03
N ARG A 14 -14.67 7.77 -4.99
CA ARG A 14 -13.61 8.65 -5.51
C ARG A 14 -12.75 7.81 -6.43
N SER A 15 -12.76 8.12 -7.72
CA SER A 15 -11.78 7.57 -8.65
C SER A 15 -10.40 7.92 -8.11
N CYS A 16 -9.61 6.91 -7.75
CA CYS A 16 -8.25 7.08 -7.21
C CYS A 16 -7.27 7.55 -8.29
N SER A 17 -7.62 8.57 -9.08
CA SER A 17 -6.77 9.09 -10.16
C SER A 17 -5.42 9.59 -9.65
N GLY A 18 -5.36 10.07 -8.39
CA GLY A 18 -4.11 10.49 -7.76
C GLY A 18 -3.17 9.35 -7.33
N VAL A 19 -3.66 8.10 -7.27
CA VAL A 19 -2.82 6.95 -6.89
C VAL A 19 -1.94 6.53 -8.06
N SER A 20 -2.47 6.59 -9.29
CA SER A 20 -1.76 6.12 -10.47
C SER A 20 -0.39 6.78 -10.67
N PRO A 21 -0.20 8.11 -10.52
CA PRO A 21 1.12 8.72 -10.63
C PRO A 21 2.09 8.39 -9.48
N ARG A 22 1.58 7.96 -8.32
CA ARG A 22 2.43 7.52 -7.19
C ARG A 22 2.94 6.09 -7.38
N ILE A 23 2.08 5.23 -7.93
CA ILE A 23 2.37 3.82 -8.18
C ILE A 23 3.10 3.65 -9.54
N PHE A 24 2.73 4.42 -10.55
CA PHE A 24 3.36 4.44 -11.87
C PHE A 24 3.90 5.85 -12.13
N PRO A 25 5.07 6.20 -11.56
CA PRO A 25 5.66 7.51 -11.77
C PRO A 25 6.02 7.70 -13.25
N PRO A 26 5.90 8.93 -13.77
CA PRO A 26 6.34 9.24 -15.13
C PRO A 26 7.88 9.20 -15.22
N ALA A 27 8.40 8.84 -16.39
CA ALA A 27 9.84 8.89 -16.67
C ALA A 27 10.26 10.29 -17.15
N TYR A 28 9.38 10.96 -17.88
CA TYR A 28 9.55 12.31 -18.39
C TYR A 28 8.51 13.26 -17.78
N PHE A 29 8.97 14.39 -17.27
CA PHE A 29 8.12 15.39 -16.61
C PHE A 29 7.79 16.59 -17.52
N ASP A 30 8.49 16.75 -18.64
CA ASP A 30 8.29 17.87 -19.56
C ASP A 30 7.08 17.63 -20.49
N PRO A 31 6.11 18.55 -20.57
CA PRO A 31 4.98 18.46 -21.51
C PRO A 31 5.37 18.32 -22.99
N VAL A 32 6.58 18.70 -23.39
CA VAL A 32 7.07 18.51 -24.77
C VAL A 32 7.43 17.05 -25.07
N GLU A 33 7.71 16.24 -24.05
CA GLU A 33 8.12 14.84 -24.15
C GLU A 33 6.92 13.87 -23.99
N ARG A 34 5.68 14.36 -24.11
CA ARG A 34 4.46 13.55 -23.89
C ARG A 34 4.38 12.29 -24.77
N GLU A 35 4.86 12.34 -26.01
CA GLU A 35 4.88 11.17 -26.89
C GLU A 35 5.89 10.12 -26.40
N ALA A 36 7.10 10.55 -26.05
CA ALA A 36 8.13 9.68 -25.46
C ALA A 36 7.67 9.07 -24.13
N GLU A 37 6.99 9.84 -23.27
CA GLU A 37 6.38 9.35 -22.04
C GLU A 37 5.32 8.28 -22.31
N GLN A 38 4.44 8.48 -23.30
CA GLN A 38 3.41 7.48 -23.65
C GLN A 38 4.02 6.17 -24.17
N GLU A 39 5.04 6.25 -25.02
CA GLU A 39 5.76 5.09 -25.53
C GLU A 39 6.48 4.35 -24.40
N TRP A 40 7.15 5.09 -23.51
CA TRP A 40 7.82 4.53 -22.35
C TRP A 40 6.84 3.82 -21.42
N GLN A 41 5.71 4.46 -21.09
CA GLN A 41 4.66 3.85 -20.27
C GLN A 41 4.09 2.60 -20.94
N ALA A 42 3.81 2.64 -22.24
CA ALA A 42 3.29 1.47 -22.96
C ALA A 42 4.27 0.28 -22.91
N ALA A 43 5.58 0.55 -22.98
CA ALA A 43 6.61 -0.48 -22.92
C ALA A 43 6.82 -1.06 -21.51
N ILE A 44 6.81 -0.20 -20.47
CA ILE A 44 7.22 -0.56 -19.10
C ILE A 44 6.03 -0.96 -18.21
N HIS A 45 4.86 -0.37 -18.42
CA HIS A 45 3.69 -0.59 -17.56
C HIS A 45 3.28 -2.07 -17.39
N PRO A 46 3.28 -2.92 -18.43
CA PRO A 46 2.96 -4.35 -18.26
C PRO A 46 3.91 -5.07 -17.31
N GLU A 47 5.20 -4.74 -17.39
CA GLU A 47 6.24 -5.33 -16.55
C GLU A 47 6.12 -4.86 -15.08
N LEU A 48 5.83 -3.57 -14.86
CA LEU A 48 5.57 -3.04 -13.51
C LEU A 48 4.35 -3.72 -12.86
N ILE A 49 3.28 -3.94 -13.63
CA ILE A 49 2.10 -4.67 -13.15
C ILE A 49 2.47 -6.10 -12.78
N ARG A 50 3.24 -6.80 -13.64
CA ARG A 50 3.70 -8.16 -13.37
C ARG A 50 4.49 -8.24 -12.07
N GLN A 51 5.48 -7.38 -11.88
CA GLN A 51 6.32 -7.35 -10.67
C GLN A 51 5.49 -7.13 -9.39
N ARG A 52 4.49 -6.23 -9.45
CA ARG A 52 3.58 -5.99 -8.32
C ARG A 52 2.73 -7.18 -7.97
N LEU A 53 2.16 -7.84 -8.99
CA LEU A 53 1.37 -9.05 -8.79
C LEU A 53 2.23 -10.19 -8.21
N GLU A 54 3.47 -10.32 -8.67
CA GLU A 54 4.41 -11.31 -8.12
C GLU A 54 4.78 -11.03 -6.65
N ALA A 55 4.97 -9.76 -6.30
CA ALA A 55 5.21 -9.35 -4.92
C ALA A 55 3.99 -9.63 -4.02
N LEU A 56 2.78 -9.32 -4.50
CA LEU A 56 1.52 -9.65 -3.82
C LEU A 56 1.35 -11.16 -3.63
N ASP A 57 1.65 -11.95 -4.66
CA ASP A 57 1.60 -13.40 -4.59
C ASP A 57 2.63 -13.97 -3.61
N ALA A 58 3.83 -13.39 -3.55
CA ALA A 58 4.86 -13.78 -2.59
C ALA A 58 4.40 -13.49 -1.16
N LEU A 59 3.89 -12.28 -0.89
CA LEU A 59 3.34 -11.91 0.41
C LEU A 59 2.18 -12.83 0.81
N THR A 60 1.22 -13.06 -0.09
CA THR A 60 0.07 -13.93 0.21
C THR A 60 0.50 -15.35 0.53
N ARG A 61 1.41 -15.93 -0.26
CA ARG A 61 1.98 -17.26 0.01
C ARG A 61 2.72 -17.34 1.36
N THR A 62 3.45 -16.29 1.73
CA THR A 62 4.09 -16.26 3.05
C THR A 62 3.08 -16.19 4.19
N LEU A 63 1.95 -15.49 4.01
CA LEU A 63 0.88 -15.40 5.01
C LEU A 63 0.11 -16.72 5.14
N ASP A 64 -0.21 -17.38 4.03
CA ASP A 64 -0.94 -18.66 4.02
C ASP A 64 -0.21 -19.77 4.79
N GLY A 65 1.13 -19.68 4.87
CA GLY A 65 1.97 -20.64 5.59
C GLY A 65 2.08 -20.37 7.09
N VAL A 66 1.50 -19.28 7.62
CA VAL A 66 1.72 -18.87 9.01
C VAL A 66 0.58 -19.30 9.91
N GLU A 67 0.91 -20.01 10.99
CA GLU A 67 -0.05 -20.31 12.04
C GLU A 67 -0.27 -19.11 12.96
N GLU A 68 -1.52 -18.70 13.11
CA GLU A 68 -1.93 -17.77 14.16
C GLU A 68 -2.01 -18.49 15.50
N ARG A 69 -1.31 -17.97 16.52
CA ARG A 69 -1.37 -18.50 17.89
C ARG A 69 -1.64 -17.37 18.86
N ARG A 70 -2.79 -17.43 19.55
CA ARG A 70 -3.23 -16.44 20.57
C ARG A 70 -3.27 -15.00 20.04
N GLY A 71 -3.82 -14.79 18.84
CA GLY A 71 -3.90 -13.45 18.23
C GLY A 71 -2.56 -12.92 17.74
N ARG A 72 -1.53 -13.76 17.62
CA ARG A 72 -0.20 -13.40 17.13
C ARG A 72 0.18 -14.26 15.95
N MET A 73 0.79 -13.62 14.97
CA MET A 73 1.31 -14.23 13.76
C MET A 73 2.82 -14.05 13.75
N LYS A 74 3.59 -15.13 13.56
CA LYS A 74 5.05 -15.06 13.41
C LYS A 74 5.42 -15.41 11.97
N VAL A 75 5.86 -14.42 11.22
CA VAL A 75 6.35 -14.61 9.86
C VAL A 75 7.88 -14.64 9.88
N ILE A 76 8.47 -15.60 9.18
CA ILE A 76 9.92 -15.68 8.96
C ILE A 76 10.14 -15.50 7.47
N LEU A 77 10.89 -14.46 7.10
CA LEU A 77 11.09 -14.06 5.71
C LEU A 77 12.55 -14.30 5.28
N THR A 78 12.75 -14.77 4.05
CA THR A 78 14.05 -14.67 3.37
C THR A 78 14.29 -13.24 2.88
N ALA A 79 15.53 -12.90 2.50
CA ALA A 79 15.84 -11.57 1.97
C ALA A 79 14.95 -11.19 0.78
N GLU A 80 14.74 -12.11 -0.16
CA GLU A 80 13.90 -11.90 -1.34
C GLU A 80 12.42 -11.70 -0.97
N GLN A 81 11.96 -12.36 0.10
CA GLN A 81 10.60 -12.18 0.60
C GLN A 81 10.44 -10.85 1.31
N VAL A 82 11.47 -10.35 2.02
CA VAL A 82 11.44 -9.01 2.63
C VAL A 82 11.27 -7.94 1.56
N ASP A 83 11.99 -8.02 0.44
CA ASP A 83 11.85 -7.06 -0.67
C ASP A 83 10.43 -7.06 -1.25
N ALA A 84 9.86 -8.25 -1.48
CA ALA A 84 8.48 -8.38 -1.95
C ALA A 84 7.46 -7.80 -0.95
N TRP A 85 7.67 -8.03 0.35
CA TRP A 85 6.82 -7.44 1.39
C TRP A 85 6.92 -5.92 1.42
N LEU A 86 8.14 -5.37 1.41
CA LEU A 86 8.36 -3.92 1.40
C LEU A 86 7.69 -3.26 0.19
N ALA A 87 7.79 -3.87 -0.99
CA ALA A 87 7.11 -3.36 -2.19
C ALA A 87 5.58 -3.28 -2.01
N VAL A 88 4.96 -4.34 -1.48
CA VAL A 88 3.50 -4.39 -1.27
C VAL A 88 3.06 -3.43 -0.18
N LEU A 89 3.77 -3.40 0.96
CA LEU A 89 3.45 -2.51 2.07
C LEU A 89 3.55 -1.05 1.63
N ASN A 90 4.62 -0.69 0.90
CA ASN A 90 4.79 0.66 0.37
C ASN A 90 3.67 1.03 -0.61
N ASP A 91 3.29 0.15 -1.54
CA ASP A 91 2.17 0.40 -2.46
C ASP A 91 0.84 0.59 -1.69
N ALA A 92 0.61 -0.18 -0.62
CA ALA A 92 -0.56 -0.03 0.25
C ALA A 92 -0.54 1.30 1.02
N ARG A 93 0.61 1.68 1.60
CA ARG A 93 0.81 2.94 2.33
C ARG A 93 0.62 4.13 1.40
N LEU A 94 1.20 4.12 0.21
CA LEU A 94 1.03 5.18 -0.79
C LEU A 94 -0.43 5.32 -1.22
N THR A 95 -1.10 4.20 -1.47
CA THR A 95 -2.52 4.18 -1.86
C THR A 95 -3.41 4.76 -0.75
N LEU A 96 -3.18 4.37 0.50
CA LEU A 96 -3.90 4.92 1.65
C LEU A 96 -3.60 6.40 1.84
N GLY A 97 -2.33 6.81 1.71
CA GLY A 97 -1.91 8.20 1.85
C GLY A 97 -2.61 9.12 0.84
N VAL A 98 -2.72 8.71 -0.43
CA VAL A 98 -3.47 9.47 -1.43
C VAL A 98 -4.97 9.52 -1.11
N ARG A 99 -5.55 8.39 -0.68
CA ARG A 99 -6.98 8.33 -0.35
C ARG A 99 -7.34 9.26 0.82
N LEU A 100 -6.47 9.30 1.83
CA LEU A 100 -6.60 10.14 3.03
C LEU A 100 -6.11 11.58 2.80
N ASN A 101 -5.57 11.88 1.61
CA ASN A 101 -4.97 13.17 1.28
C ASN A 101 -3.89 13.58 2.30
N ILE A 102 -3.03 12.63 2.69
CA ILE A 102 -1.89 12.87 3.58
C ILE A 102 -0.89 13.81 2.87
N THR A 103 -0.60 14.93 3.53
CA THR A 103 0.46 15.88 3.17
C THR A 103 1.54 15.89 4.25
N GLU A 104 2.60 16.67 4.05
CA GLU A 104 3.67 16.84 5.04
C GLU A 104 3.14 17.42 6.37
N ASP A 105 2.04 18.18 6.32
CA ASP A 105 1.33 18.74 7.47
C ASP A 105 0.36 17.73 8.12
N PHE A 106 0.82 16.51 8.37
CA PHE A 106 -0.01 15.48 8.98
C PHE A 106 -0.36 15.82 10.44
N GLU A 107 -1.65 16.03 10.73
CA GLU A 107 -2.13 16.47 12.04
C GLU A 107 -2.63 15.31 12.94
N PRO A 108 -2.29 15.28 14.25
CA PRO A 108 -2.72 14.24 15.20
C PRO A 108 -4.24 14.09 15.38
N VAL A 109 -5.02 15.10 14.99
CA VAL A 109 -6.51 15.08 14.99
C VAL A 109 -7.07 13.93 14.14
N ALA A 110 -6.30 13.40 13.20
CA ALA A 110 -6.71 12.28 12.34
C ALA A 110 -7.00 10.96 13.09
N LEU A 111 -6.53 10.81 14.33
CA LEU A 111 -6.71 9.61 15.16
C LEU A 111 -7.83 9.72 16.21
N ASP A 112 -8.63 10.79 16.17
CA ASP A 112 -9.83 10.91 17.02
C ASP A 112 -10.78 9.74 16.74
N PRO A 113 -11.20 8.93 17.74
CA PRO A 113 -12.17 7.85 17.56
C PRO A 113 -13.52 8.27 16.98
N ALA A 114 -13.87 9.57 17.05
CA ALA A 114 -15.06 10.12 16.42
C ALA A 114 -14.92 10.35 14.90
N ASN A 115 -13.69 10.31 14.36
CA ASN A 115 -13.44 10.42 12.93
C ASN A 115 -13.79 9.10 12.22
N GLU A 116 -14.65 9.16 11.21
CA GLU A 116 -15.03 8.01 10.38
C GLU A 116 -13.82 7.34 9.69
N GLU A 117 -12.76 8.10 9.43
CA GLU A 117 -11.53 7.62 8.78
C GLU A 117 -10.44 7.18 9.77
N ALA A 118 -10.68 7.26 11.09
CA ALA A 118 -9.66 6.97 12.12
C ALA A 118 -8.98 5.61 11.94
N ALA A 119 -9.74 4.57 11.55
CA ALA A 119 -9.20 3.25 11.27
C ALA A 119 -8.24 3.23 10.07
N ALA A 120 -8.53 4.01 9.03
CA ALA A 120 -7.66 4.12 7.85
C ALA A 120 -6.39 4.92 8.17
N TYR A 121 -6.49 5.98 8.97
CA TYR A 121 -5.33 6.69 9.49
C TYR A 121 -4.44 5.82 10.38
N ALA A 122 -5.05 5.04 11.28
CA ALA A 122 -4.32 4.09 12.12
C ALA A 122 -3.60 3.03 11.27
N ALA A 123 -4.24 2.51 10.23
CA ALA A 123 -3.62 1.58 9.29
C ALA A 123 -2.44 2.22 8.55
N TYR A 124 -2.58 3.46 8.05
CA TYR A 124 -1.49 4.18 7.39
C TYR A 124 -0.29 4.41 8.33
N ALA A 125 -0.55 4.84 9.56
CA ALA A 125 0.49 5.05 10.57
C ALA A 125 1.20 3.73 10.92
N TRP A 126 0.43 2.65 11.10
CA TRP A 126 0.98 1.33 11.38
C TRP A 126 1.83 0.78 10.23
N LEU A 127 1.39 0.93 8.98
CA LEU A 127 2.18 0.52 7.80
C LEU A 127 3.48 1.31 7.70
N THR A 128 3.42 2.63 7.96
CA THR A 128 4.61 3.49 7.99
C THR A 128 5.62 3.02 9.03
N TYR A 129 5.15 2.69 10.24
CA TYR A 129 5.98 2.13 11.30
C TYR A 129 6.57 0.76 10.93
N LEU A 130 5.75 -0.14 10.39
CA LEU A 130 6.18 -1.49 10.00
C LEU A 130 7.24 -1.46 8.89
N GLU A 131 7.06 -0.61 7.88
CA GLU A 131 8.04 -0.41 6.81
C GLU A 131 9.40 0.05 7.36
N ASP A 132 9.39 1.03 8.28
CA ASP A 132 10.62 1.50 8.93
C ASP A 132 11.31 0.36 9.70
N GLU A 133 10.59 -0.36 10.56
CA GLU A 133 11.15 -1.49 11.31
C GLU A 133 11.76 -2.58 10.40
N MET A 134 11.11 -2.89 9.27
CA MET A 134 11.63 -3.86 8.31
C MET A 134 12.92 -3.36 7.63
N VAL A 135 13.00 -2.08 7.29
CA VAL A 135 14.21 -1.46 6.72
C VAL A 135 15.34 -1.42 7.76
N GLN A 136 15.06 -1.03 9.00
CA GLN A 136 16.05 -1.04 10.08
C GLN A 136 16.60 -2.45 10.32
N ALA A 137 15.74 -3.46 10.30
CA ALA A 137 16.15 -4.86 10.41
C ALA A 137 17.07 -5.31 9.26
N LEU A 138 16.85 -4.82 8.02
CA LEU A 138 17.73 -5.10 6.88
C LEU A 138 19.11 -4.43 7.00
N ILE A 139 19.16 -3.21 7.51
CA ILE A 139 20.40 -2.43 7.68
C ILE A 139 21.23 -2.98 8.86
N GLY A 140 20.60 -3.72 9.77
CA GLY A 140 21.24 -4.28 10.97
C GLY A 140 21.32 -3.29 12.13
N GLU A 141 20.56 -2.19 12.06
CA GLU A 141 20.40 -1.22 13.14
C GLU A 141 19.12 -1.55 13.93
N THR A 142 19.12 -2.68 14.64
CA THR A 142 18.02 -3.00 15.57
C THR A 142 18.37 -2.49 16.96
N PHE A 143 17.48 -1.71 17.59
CA PHE A 143 17.60 -1.19 18.96
C PHE A 143 17.46 -2.29 20.04
#